data_AF-A0A8S2UIJ3-F1
#
_entry.id   AF-A0A8S2UIJ3-F1
#
_cell.length_a   1.000
_cell.length_b   1.000
_cell.length_c   1.000
_cell.angle_alpha   90.00
_cell.angle_beta   90.00
_cell.angle_gamma   90.00
#
_symmetry.space_group_name_H-M   'P 1'
#
loop_
_entity.id
_entity.type
_entity.pdbx_description
1 polymer ?
#
loop_
_entity_poly.entity_id
_entity_poly.type
_entity_poly.pdbx_seq_one_letter_code
_entity_poly.pdbx_strand_id
1 'polypeptide(L)'
;SGWETFDLIILDGNNVALKSHANGKYVCAENSGDGPLIANRSQVSSWETFTLVNRGDGKVALVAVNGKYVCADNFGNSELVANRTSVDSWETFDLVPQ
;
A
#
# COMPACT_ATOMS: atom_id res chain seq x y z
N SER A 1 -3.17 18.27 -3.52
CA SER A 1 -2.47 18.32 -4.82
C SER A 1 -2.64 16.93 -5.44
N GLY A 2 -2.80 16.79 -6.76
CA GLY A 2 -3.08 15.47 -7.38
C GLY A 2 -1.87 14.51 -7.45
N TRP A 3 -0.73 14.85 -6.85
CA TRP A 3 0.50 14.05 -6.93
C TRP A 3 0.63 13.03 -5.79
N GLU A 4 -0.13 13.20 -4.71
CA GLU A 4 -0.16 12.29 -3.54
C GLU A 4 -1.42 11.41 -3.54
N THR A 5 -2.16 11.41 -4.65
CA THR A 5 -3.42 10.69 -4.79
C THR A 5 -3.24 9.41 -5.60
N PHE A 6 -4.04 8.41 -5.26
CA PHE A 6 -4.01 7.10 -5.89
C PHE A 6 -5.44 6.67 -6.21
N ASP A 7 -5.63 6.02 -7.35
CA ASP A 7 -6.83 5.21 -7.54
C ASP A 7 -6.68 3.92 -6.72
N LEU A 8 -7.66 3.67 -5.85
CA LEU A 8 -7.81 2.39 -5.17
C LEU A 8 -8.66 1.47 -6.06
N ILE A 9 -7.99 0.53 -6.75
CA ILE A 9 -8.66 -0.41 -7.66
C ILE A 9 -8.97 -1.70 -6.91
N ILE A 10 -10.24 -2.05 -6.81
CA ILE A 10 -10.67 -3.33 -6.23
C ILE A 10 -10.44 -4.44 -7.27
N LEU A 11 -9.68 -5.48 -6.89
CA LEU A 11 -9.34 -6.60 -7.77
C LEU A 11 -10.31 -7.78 -7.53
N ASP A 12 -10.27 -8.34 -6.32
CA ASP A 12 -11.17 -9.37 -5.83
C ASP A 12 -11.28 -9.33 -4.30
N GLY A 13 -12.46 -9.59 -3.74
CA GLY A 13 -12.66 -9.57 -2.29
C GLY A 13 -12.10 -8.30 -1.62
N ASN A 14 -11.06 -8.49 -0.79
CA ASN A 14 -10.37 -7.39 -0.09
C ASN A 14 -9.03 -7.02 -0.74
N ASN A 15 -8.68 -7.59 -1.89
CA ASN A 15 -7.45 -7.28 -2.59
C ASN A 15 -7.62 -6.06 -3.48
N VAL A 16 -6.61 -5.21 -3.43
CA VAL A 16 -6.59 -3.92 -4.11
C VAL A 16 -5.25 -3.70 -4.82
N ALA A 17 -5.28 -2.86 -5.84
CA ALA A 17 -4.09 -2.23 -6.40
C ALA A 17 -4.16 -0.71 -6.20
N LEU A 18 -3.00 -0.08 -6.02
CA LEU A 18 -2.87 1.37 -5.90
C LEU A 18 -2.24 1.92 -7.17
N LYS A 19 -2.97 2.73 -7.92
CA LYS A 19 -2.45 3.38 -9.13
C LYS A 19 -2.12 4.83 -8.84
N SER A 20 -0.85 5.19 -8.94
CA SER A 20 -0.39 6.54 -8.66
C SER A 20 -0.82 7.52 -9.75
N HIS A 21 -1.40 8.65 -9.35
CA HIS A 21 -1.70 9.75 -10.27
C HIS A 21 -0.44 10.49 -10.73
N ALA A 22 0.67 10.39 -9.98
CA ALA A 22 1.94 11.04 -10.31
C ALA A 22 2.56 10.53 -11.63
N ASN A 23 2.41 9.25 -11.94
CA ASN A 23 3.03 8.64 -13.13
C ASN A 23 2.16 7.59 -13.84
N GLY A 24 0.94 7.35 -13.37
CA GLY A 24 0.02 6.37 -13.94
C GLY A 24 0.43 4.91 -13.74
N LYS A 25 1.39 4.62 -12.85
CA LYS A 25 1.90 3.27 -12.55
C LYS A 25 1.31 2.71 -11.27
N TYR A 26 1.32 1.38 -11.17
CA TYR A 26 0.93 0.64 -9.97
C TYR A 26 2.07 0.60 -8.95
N VAL A 27 1.71 0.75 -7.68
CA VAL A 27 2.59 0.53 -6.53
C VAL A 27 2.94 -0.96 -6.46
N CYS A 28 4.24 -1.25 -6.41
CA CYS A 28 4.80 -2.59 -6.33
C CYS A 28 5.54 -2.75 -5.01
N ALA A 29 5.29 -3.84 -4.29
CA ALA A 29 6.06 -4.24 -3.13
C ALA A 29 7.33 -4.97 -3.60
N GLU A 30 8.44 -4.22 -3.73
CA GLU A 30 9.67 -4.75 -4.32
C GLU A 30 10.28 -5.88 -3.47
N ASN A 31 11.16 -6.67 -4.10
CA ASN A 31 11.84 -7.79 -3.46
C ASN A 31 10.86 -8.77 -2.77
N SER A 32 9.80 -9.15 -3.48
CA SER A 32 8.72 -10.00 -2.96
C SER A 32 8.08 -9.46 -1.67
N GLY A 33 8.05 -8.13 -1.49
CA GLY A 33 7.48 -7.45 -0.32
C GLY A 33 8.47 -7.08 0.78
N ASP A 34 9.72 -7.55 0.74
CA ASP A 34 10.73 -7.18 1.75
C ASP A 34 11.50 -5.89 1.39
N GLY A 35 11.19 -5.27 0.24
CA GLY A 35 11.75 -3.99 -0.20
C GLY A 35 10.74 -2.82 -0.13
N PRO A 36 11.17 -1.61 -0.54
CA PRO A 36 10.32 -0.44 -0.63
C PRO A 36 9.10 -0.64 -1.54
N LEU A 37 8.02 0.08 -1.23
CA LEU A 37 6.87 0.24 -2.13
C LEU A 37 7.20 1.30 -3.21
N ILE A 38 7.18 0.90 -4.48
CA ILE A 38 7.54 1.78 -5.61
C ILE A 38 6.45 1.78 -6.68
N ALA A 39 5.97 2.95 -7.08
CA ALA A 39 5.04 3.09 -8.21
C ALA A 39 5.78 3.02 -9.56
N ASN A 40 6.03 1.82 -10.07
CA ASN A 40 6.85 1.61 -11.28
C ASN A 40 6.33 0.52 -12.23
N ARG A 41 5.19 -0.11 -11.95
CA ARG A 41 4.64 -1.19 -12.78
C ARG A 41 3.50 -0.72 -13.69
N SER A 42 3.45 -1.25 -14.91
CA SER A 42 2.38 -0.93 -15.88
C SER A 42 1.16 -1.84 -15.75
N GLN A 43 1.30 -2.98 -15.08
CA GLN A 43 0.25 -3.99 -14.93
C GLN A 43 0.26 -4.52 -13.51
N VAL A 44 -0.89 -5.01 -13.06
CA VAL A 44 -1.05 -5.62 -11.74
C VAL A 44 -0.78 -7.12 -11.84
N SER A 45 0.04 -7.61 -10.92
CA SER A 45 0.24 -9.01 -10.60
C SER A 45 0.38 -9.16 -9.08
N SER A 46 1.00 -10.25 -8.62
CA SER A 46 1.12 -10.57 -7.19
C SER A 46 1.81 -9.48 -6.35
N TRP A 47 2.79 -8.75 -6.87
CA TRP A 47 3.54 -7.75 -6.09
C TRP A 47 2.85 -6.39 -6.02
N GLU A 48 1.90 -6.12 -6.92
CA GLU A 48 1.09 -4.91 -6.94
C GLU A 48 -0.27 -5.12 -6.25
N THR A 49 -0.52 -6.34 -5.78
CA THR A 49 -1.73 -6.73 -5.07
C THR A 49 -1.50 -6.63 -3.57
N PHE A 50 -2.33 -5.84 -2.90
CA PHE A 50 -2.32 -5.69 -1.45
C PHE A 50 -3.67 -6.14 -0.89
N THR A 51 -3.67 -6.81 0.26
CA THR A 51 -4.92 -7.01 1.00
C THR A 51 -5.21 -5.76 1.83
N LEU A 52 -6.37 -5.14 1.61
CA LEU A 52 -6.86 -4.01 2.37
C LEU A 52 -7.57 -4.50 3.64
N VAL A 53 -7.06 -4.08 4.80
CA VAL A 53 -7.63 -4.41 6.10
C VAL A 53 -8.31 -3.17 6.67
N ASN A 54 -9.63 -3.23 6.83
CA ASN A 54 -10.40 -2.14 7.44
C ASN A 54 -10.12 -2.07 8.95
N ARG A 55 -9.75 -0.88 9.45
CA ARG A 55 -9.46 -0.62 10.87
C ARG A 55 -10.54 0.21 11.57
N GLY A 56 -11.64 0.52 10.89
CA GLY A 56 -12.69 1.42 11.37
C GLY A 56 -12.35 2.89 11.17
N ASP A 57 -13.35 3.77 11.28
CA ASP A 57 -13.20 5.23 11.30
C ASP A 57 -12.36 5.82 10.15
N GLY A 58 -12.52 5.28 8.94
CA GLY A 58 -11.78 5.74 7.76
C GLY A 58 -10.31 5.31 7.73
N LYS A 59 -9.89 4.42 8.63
CA LYS A 59 -8.51 3.90 8.70
C LYS A 59 -8.40 2.52 8.08
N VAL A 60 -7.25 2.27 7.46
CA VAL A 60 -6.92 1.00 6.81
C VAL A 60 -5.50 0.56 7.12
N ALA A 61 -5.21 -0.70 6.89
CA ALA A 61 -3.86 -1.23 6.79
C ALA A 61 -3.72 -2.00 5.47
N LEU A 62 -2.48 -2.14 4.99
CA LEU A 62 -2.18 -2.85 3.75
C LEU A 62 -1.26 -4.03 4.07
N VAL A 63 -1.60 -5.21 3.57
CA VAL A 63 -0.76 -6.41 3.65
C VAL A 63 -0.21 -6.71 2.25
N ALA A 64 1.10 -6.86 2.14
CA ALA A 64 1.78 -7.16 0.87
C ALA A 64 1.88 -8.67 0.62
N VAL A 65 2.46 -9.05 -0.53
CA VAL A 65 2.61 -10.44 -0.97
C VAL A 65 3.40 -11.34 0.00
N ASN A 66 4.29 -10.77 0.84
CA ASN A 66 5.00 -11.51 1.90
C ASN A 66 4.16 -11.76 3.16
N GLY A 67 2.88 -11.36 3.18
CA GLY A 67 1.99 -11.51 4.32
C GLY A 67 2.26 -10.55 5.47
N LYS A 68 3.08 -9.52 5.27
CA LYS A 68 3.40 -8.50 6.28
C LYS A 68 2.66 -7.19 6.01
N TYR A 69 2.43 -6.42 7.07
CA TYR A 69 1.85 -5.09 7.01
C TYR A 69 2.88 -4.07 6.53
N VAL A 70 2.42 -3.17 5.66
CA VAL A 70 3.15 -1.96 5.24
C VAL A 70 3.27 -1.01 6.43
N CYS A 71 4.49 -0.55 6.71
CA CYS A 71 4.84 0.28 7.85
C CYS A 71 5.46 1.60 7.40
N ALA A 72 5.05 2.70 8.02
CA ALA A 72 5.58 4.04 7.81
C ALA A 72 6.75 4.37 8.75
N ASP A 73 7.82 3.57 8.71
CA ASP A 73 8.98 3.66 9.60
C ASP A 73 9.57 5.09 9.76
N ASN A 74 10.28 5.31 10.88
CA ASN A 74 11.05 6.55 11.16
C ASN A 74 10.25 7.86 11.04
N PHE A 75 9.09 7.89 11.68
CA PHE A 75 8.10 8.97 11.64
C PHE A 75 7.66 9.35 10.21
N GLY A 76 7.60 8.36 9.31
CA GLY A 76 7.30 8.57 7.89
C GLY A 76 8.46 9.20 7.09
N ASN A 77 9.66 9.32 7.66
CA ASN A 77 10.85 9.83 6.96
C ASN A 77 11.62 8.72 6.22
N SER A 78 11.13 7.49 6.27
CA SER A 78 11.67 6.36 5.51
C SER A 78 10.65 5.88 4.48
N GLU A 79 11.13 5.13 3.50
CA GLU A 79 10.28 4.46 2.53
C GLU A 79 9.29 3.53 3.22
N LEU A 80 8.09 3.38 2.65
CA LEU A 80 7.13 2.39 3.11
C LEU A 80 7.63 0.98 2.77
N VAL A 81 7.68 0.09 3.76
CA VAL A 81 8.12 -1.31 3.59
C VAL A 81 7.13 -2.23 4.29
N ALA A 82 6.83 -3.40 3.70
CA ALA A 82 6.03 -4.43 4.35
C ALA A 82 6.89 -5.31 5.25
N ASN A 83 7.17 -4.85 6.48
CA ASN A 83 8.11 -5.49 7.41
C ASN A 83 7.50 -5.84 8.78
N ARG A 84 6.18 -5.69 8.99
CA ARG A 84 5.52 -5.93 10.28
C ARG A 84 4.57 -7.12 10.26
N THR A 85 4.58 -7.91 11.31
CA THR A 85 3.68 -9.08 11.48
C THR A 85 2.42 -8.74 12.29
N SER A 86 2.28 -7.51 12.75
CA SER A 86 1.14 -7.02 13.52
C SER A 86 0.92 -5.55 13.19
N VAL A 87 -0.29 -5.06 13.46
CA VAL A 87 -0.72 -3.74 13.06
C VAL A 87 -0.95 -2.84 14.28
N ASP A 88 -0.26 -1.71 14.30
CA ASP A 88 -0.41 -0.63 15.28
C ASP A 88 -0.51 0.71 14.52
N SER A 89 -0.17 1.83 15.15
CA SER A 89 -0.28 3.18 14.59
C SER A 89 0.56 3.39 13.33
N TRP A 90 1.71 2.73 13.23
CA TRP A 90 2.67 2.88 12.13
C TRP A 90 2.27 2.14 10.85
N GLU A 91 1.39 1.15 10.97
CA GLU A 91 0.85 0.36 9.86
C GLU A 91 -0.59 0.77 9.50
N THR A 92 -1.07 1.86 10.13
CA THR A 92 -2.42 2.37 9.95
C THR A 92 -2.38 3.67 9.13
N PHE A 93 -3.16 3.71 8.06
CA PHE A 93 -3.24 4.82 7.12
C PHE A 93 -4.66 5.37 7.09
N ASP A 94 -4.79 6.69 6.96
CA ASP A 94 -6.07 7.33 6.73
C ASP A 94 -6.47 7.18 5.26
N LEU A 95 -7.66 6.65 5.00
CA LEU A 95 -8.26 6.60 3.68
C LEU A 95 -9.11 7.85 3.48
N VAL A 96 -8.53 8.85 2.82
CA VAL A 96 -9.18 10.14 2.58
C VAL A 96 -9.74 10.19 1.15
N PRO A 97 -11.07 10.24 0.96
CA PRO A 97 -11.66 10.45 -0.36
C PRO A 97 -11.27 11.83 -0.91
N GLN A 98 -10.97 11.89 -2.21
CA GLN A 98 -10.77 13.13 -2.97
C GLN A 98 -12.03 13.50 -3.75
#